data_AF-A0A4R6Q187-F1
#
_entry.id   AF-A0A4R6Q187-F1
#
_cell.length_a   1.000
_cell.length_b   1.000
_cell.length_c   1.000
_cell.angle_alpha   90.00
_cell.angle_beta   90.00
_cell.angle_gamma   90.00
#
_symmetry.space_group_name_H-M   'P 1'
#
loop_
_entity.id
_entity.type
_entity.pdbx_description
1 polymer ?
#
loop_
_entity_poly.entity_id
_entity_poly.type
_entity_poly.pdbx_seq_one_letter_code
_entity_poly.pdbx_strand_id
1 'polypeptide(L)'
;MAYILARAVNWFAQILIVILMARAILSWFAQNPYSPARKWYDLSVRITEPIVSPCRRLLSRFNTGMFDFSVLLAFFLIEIVARVITLIIYGIAY
;
A
#
# COMPACT_ATOMS: atom_id res chain seq x y z
N MET A 1 -11.96 -23.57 8.23
CA MET A 1 -10.55 -23.21 7.92
C MET A 1 -10.45 -22.06 6.93
N ALA A 2 -11.21 -22.06 5.82
CA ALA A 2 -11.22 -20.97 4.84
C ALA A 2 -11.48 -19.58 5.44
N TYR A 3 -12.40 -19.45 6.39
CA TYR A 3 -12.68 -18.18 7.09
C TYR A 3 -11.44 -17.60 7.79
N ILE A 4 -10.62 -18.45 8.43
CA ILE A 4 -9.41 -18.01 9.15
C ILE A 4 -8.37 -17.50 8.14
N LEU A 5 -8.20 -18.21 7.02
CA LEU A 5 -7.30 -17.80 5.94
C LEU A 5 -7.73 -16.48 5.31
N ALA A 6 -9.03 -16.35 4.99
CA ALA A 6 -9.60 -15.11 4.47
C ALA A 6 -9.38 -13.95 5.44
N ARG A 7 -9.60 -14.15 6.75
CA ARG A 7 -9.29 -13.13 7.75
C ARG A 7 -7.80 -12.77 7.77
N ALA A 8 -6.90 -13.74 7.77
CA ALA A 8 -5.46 -13.46 7.78
C ALA A 8 -5.04 -12.58 6.58
N VAL A 9 -5.56 -12.87 5.39
CA VAL A 9 -5.31 -12.07 4.18
C VAL A 9 -5.84 -10.64 4.35
N ASN A 10 -7.07 -10.47 4.84
CA ASN A 10 -7.65 -9.14 5.03
C ASN A 10 -6.88 -8.32 6.08
N TRP A 11 -6.48 -8.93 7.18
CA TRP A 11 -5.68 -8.27 8.21
C TRP A 11 -4.31 -7.85 7.67
N PHE A 12 -3.66 -8.71 6.89
CA PHE A 12 -2.40 -8.37 6.24
C PHE A 12 -2.55 -7.19 5.26
N ALA A 13 -3.58 -7.20 4.43
CA ALA A 13 -3.88 -6.11 3.51
C ALA A 13 -4.15 -4.79 4.24
N GLN A 14 -4.94 -4.83 5.32
CA GLN A 14 -5.21 -3.66 6.16
C GLN A 14 -3.94 -3.07 6.77
N ILE A 15 -3.01 -3.90 7.23
CA ILE A 15 -1.71 -3.42 7.76
C ILE A 15 -0.94 -2.67 6.67
N LEU A 16 -0.86 -3.22 5.45
CA LEU A 16 -0.17 -2.56 4.34
C LEU A 16 -0.83 -1.22 3.98
N ILE A 17 -2.17 -1.18 3.98
CA ILE A 17 -2.95 0.04 3.73
C ILE A 17 -2.67 1.10 4.79
N VAL A 18 -2.66 0.73 6.08
CA VAL A 18 -2.33 1.66 7.17
C VAL A 18 -0.91 2.21 6.99
N ILE A 19 0.06 1.39 6.57
CA ILE A 19 1.42 1.86 6.30
C ILE A 19 1.44 2.83 5.11
N LEU A 20 0.68 2.58 4.04
CA LEU A 20 0.56 3.50 2.90
C LEU A 20 -0.09 4.83 3.32
N MET A 21 -1.14 4.79 4.14
CA MET A 21 -1.75 5.98 4.69
C MET A 21 -0.77 6.75 5.57
N ALA A 22 -0.05 6.06 6.45
CA ALA A 22 0.99 6.66 7.28
C ALA A 22 2.08 7.31 6.40
N ARG A 23 2.52 6.66 5.31
CA ARG A 23 3.45 7.23 4.33
C ARG A 23 2.90 8.51 3.71
N ALA A 24 1.63 8.53 3.30
CA ALA A 24 1.00 9.71 2.72
C ALA A 24 0.95 10.89 3.71
N ILE A 25 0.56 10.63 4.97
CA ILE A 25 0.52 11.65 6.02
C ILE A 25 1.95 12.14 6.34
N LEU A 26 2.87 11.21 6.57
CA LEU A 26 4.27 11.51 6.89
C LEU A 26 4.97 12.27 5.76
N SER A 27 4.55 12.11 4.50
CA SER A 27 5.13 12.85 3.36
C SER A 27 5.03 14.37 3.53
N TRP A 28 3.97 14.87 4.17
CA TRP A 28 3.81 16.30 4.45
C TRP A 28 4.76 16.79 5.54
N PHE A 29 5.06 15.95 6.52
CA PHE A 29 5.96 16.27 7.63
C PHE A 29 7.43 15.97 7.34
N ALA A 30 7.72 15.15 6.33
CA ALA A 30 9.06 14.71 5.93
C ALA A 30 9.86 15.76 5.13
N GLN A 31 9.31 16.97 4.96
CA GLN A 31 9.97 18.07 4.24
C GLN A 31 11.29 18.51 4.91
N ASN A 32 11.37 18.46 6.25
CA ASN A 32 12.60 18.78 6.97
C ASN A 32 13.49 17.52 7.13
N PRO A 33 14.72 17.51 6.56
CA PRO A 33 15.64 16.37 6.62
C PRO A 33 16.03 15.92 8.04
N TYR A 34 16.05 16.84 9.00
CA TYR A 34 16.50 16.57 10.37
C TYR A 34 15.35 16.18 11.31
N SER A 35 14.10 16.14 10.81
CA SER A 35 12.94 15.79 11.63
C SER A 35 12.90 14.28 11.96
N PRO A 36 12.45 13.88 13.16
CA PRO A 36 12.19 12.47 13.47
C PRO A 36 11.17 11.84 12.52
N ALA A 37 10.20 12.63 12.04
CA ALA A 37 9.19 12.22 11.06
C ALA A 37 9.81 11.72 9.75
N ARG A 38 10.95 12.29 9.32
CA ARG A 38 11.65 11.83 8.12
C ARG A 38 12.14 10.39 8.24
N LYS A 39 12.65 9.99 9.41
CA LYS A 39 13.10 8.60 9.66
C LYS A 39 11.95 7.62 9.55
N TRP A 40 10.79 7.97 10.10
CA TRP A 40 9.57 7.15 10.00
C TRP A 40 9.05 7.09 8.56
N TYR A 41 9.07 8.20 7.84
CA TYR A 41 8.72 8.24 6.42
C TYR A 41 9.61 7.31 5.59
N ASP A 42 10.93 7.41 5.73
CA ASP A 42 11.87 6.58 4.97
C ASP A 42 11.70 5.08 5.29
N LEU A 43 11.34 4.74 6.53
CA LEU A 43 10.99 3.37 6.90
C LEU A 43 9.71 2.90 6.19
N SER A 44 8.64 3.70 6.21
CA SER A 44 7.40 3.40 5.49
C SER A 44 7.64 3.28 3.99
N VAL A 45 8.49 4.13 3.41
CA VAL A 45 8.90 4.03 2.00
C VAL A 45 9.58 2.69 1.76
N ARG A 46 10.61 2.32 2.52
CA ARG A 46 11.32 1.05 2.33
C ARG A 46 10.40 -0.18 2.37
N ILE A 47 9.42 -0.19 3.27
CA ILE A 47 8.46 -1.28 3.41
C ILE A 47 7.49 -1.32 2.21
N THR A 48 7.03 -0.16 1.76
CA THR A 48 6.00 -0.06 0.70
C THR A 48 6.56 0.01 -0.70
N GLU A 49 7.85 0.27 -0.88
CA GLU A 49 8.49 0.46 -2.18
C GLU A 49 8.35 -0.72 -3.15
N PRO A 50 8.40 -2.00 -2.72
CA PRO A 50 8.13 -3.13 -3.63
C PRO A 50 6.76 -3.06 -4.30
N ILE A 51 5.76 -2.47 -3.63
CA ILE A 51 4.38 -2.32 -4.13
C ILE A 51 4.22 -0.98 -4.86
N VAL A 52 4.77 0.10 -4.32
CA VAL A 52 4.60 1.46 -4.86
C VAL A 52 5.50 1.70 -6.08
N SER A 53 6.70 1.13 -6.14
CA SER A 53 7.61 1.27 -7.29
C SER A 53 7.01 0.82 -8.62
N PRO A 54 6.39 -0.36 -8.76
CA PRO A 54 5.72 -0.74 -10.00
C PRO A 54 4.53 0.18 -10.32
N CYS A 55 3.76 0.60 -9.31
CA CYS A 55 2.66 1.57 -9.48
C CYS A 55 3.18 2.91 -10.03
N ARG A 56 4.30 3.40 -9.49
CA ARG A 56 4.95 4.64 -9.94
C ARG A 56 5.47 4.53 -11.37
N ARG A 57 6.07 3.38 -11.74
CA ARG A 57 6.52 3.11 -13.11
C ARG A 57 5.36 3.04 -14.11
N LEU A 58 4.19 2.58 -13.68
CA LEU A 58 3.00 2.57 -14.52
C LEU A 58 2.49 4.01 -14.73
N LEU A 59 2.38 4.80 -13.66
CA LEU A 59 1.92 6.19 -13.71
C LEU A 59 2.90 7.14 -14.39
N SER A 60 4.21 6.88 -14.34
CA SER A 60 5.18 7.72 -15.04
C SER A 60 4.98 7.72 -16.55
N ARG A 61 4.34 6.67 -17.11
CA ARG A 61 3.98 6.61 -18.53
C ARG A 61 2.81 7.53 -18.89
N PHE A 62 1.98 7.89 -17.92
CA PHE A 62 0.79 8.74 -18.10
C PHE A 62 1.05 10.22 -17.75
N ASN A 63 2.32 10.60 -17.55
CA ASN A 63 2.77 11.97 -17.25
C ASN A 63 2.07 12.60 -16.03
N THR A 64 1.87 11.82 -14.97
CA THR A 64 1.02 12.16 -13.81
C THR A 64 1.58 13.24 -12.86
N GLY A 65 2.55 14.06 -13.29
CA GLY A 65 3.03 15.23 -12.55
C GLY A 65 3.76 14.93 -11.22
N MET A 66 3.79 15.93 -10.33
CA MET A 66 4.58 15.94 -9.07
C MET A 66 3.87 15.28 -7.87
N PHE A 67 2.61 14.87 -8.03
CA PHE A 67 1.81 14.28 -6.96
C PHE A 67 2.06 12.76 -6.90
N ASP A 68 2.27 12.20 -5.71
CA ASP A 68 2.58 10.77 -5.55
C ASP A 68 1.30 9.91 -5.62
N PHE A 69 0.59 9.98 -6.75
CA PHE A 69 -0.59 9.16 -7.06
C PHE A 69 -0.28 7.65 -7.01
N SER A 70 1.00 7.28 -7.06
CA SER A 70 1.50 5.92 -6.89
C SER A 70 1.02 5.29 -5.58
N VAL A 71 0.95 6.07 -4.50
CA VAL A 71 0.49 5.58 -3.19
C VAL A 71 -1.00 5.26 -3.21
N LEU A 72 -1.80 6.12 -3.87
CA LEU A 72 -3.23 5.90 -4.05
C LEU A 72 -3.51 4.70 -4.96
N LEU A 73 -2.75 4.55 -6.04
CA LEU A 73 -2.85 3.39 -6.92
C LEU A 73 -2.49 2.09 -6.19
N ALA A 74 -1.42 2.11 -5.38
CA ALA A 74 -1.02 0.98 -4.55
C ALA A 74 -2.11 0.60 -3.53
N PHE A 75 -2.80 1.58 -2.94
CA PHE A 75 -3.95 1.33 -2.05
C PHE A 75 -5.04 0.53 -2.77
N PHE A 76 -5.49 1.00 -3.94
CA PHE A 76 -6.52 0.29 -4.71
C PHE A 76 -6.07 -1.09 -5.16
N LEU A 77 -4.81 -1.22 -5.55
CA LEU A 77 -4.24 -2.51 -5.98
C LEU A 77 -4.25 -3.53 -4.83
N ILE A 78 -3.89 -3.12 -3.61
CA ILE A 78 -3.93 -4.00 -2.44
C ILE A 78 -5.37 -4.42 -2.12
N GLU A 79 -6.32 -3.49 -2.12
CA GLU A 79 -7.75 -3.77 -1.88
C GLU A 79 -8.30 -4.77 -2.90
N ILE A 80 -8.03 -4.55 -4.19
CA ILE A 80 -8.48 -5.45 -5.26
C ILE A 80 -7.87 -6.84 -5.08
N VAL A 81 -6.56 -6.92 -4.85
CA VAL A 81 -5.87 -8.21 -4.67
C VAL A 81 -6.40 -8.95 -3.45
N ALA A 82 -6.58 -8.28 -2.32
CA ALA A 82 -7.12 -8.87 -1.10
C ALA A 82 -8.55 -9.41 -1.30
N ARG A 83 -9.39 -8.64 -1.99
CA ARG A 83 -10.76 -9.05 -2.33
C ARG A 83 -10.76 -10.25 -3.27
N VAL A 84 -9.94 -10.24 -4.34
CA VAL A 84 -9.83 -11.37 -5.28
C VAL A 84 -9.36 -12.64 -4.57
N ILE A 85 -8.33 -12.55 -3.74
CA ILE A 85 -7.84 -13.70 -2.96
C ILE A 85 -8.93 -14.22 -2.02
N THR A 86 -9.63 -13.32 -1.32
CA THR A 86 -10.72 -13.69 -0.41
C THR A 86 -11.87 -14.38 -1.16
N LEU A 87 -12.24 -13.89 -2.34
CA LEU A 87 -13.25 -14.51 -3.20
C LEU A 87 -12.83 -15.90 -3.65
N ILE A 88 -11.57 -16.08 -4.07
CA ILE A 88 -11.03 -17.38 -4.46
C ILE A 88 -11.05 -18.36 -3.27
N ILE A 89 -10.64 -17.91 -2.08
CA ILE A 89 -10.66 -18.74 -0.87
C ILE A 89 -12.07 -19.24 -0.56
N TYR A 90 -13.07 -18.36 -0.64
CA TYR A 90 -14.46 -18.77 -0.39
C TYR A 90 -15.03 -19.62 -1.52
N GLY A 91 -14.73 -19.32 -2.79
CA GLY A 91 -15.21 -20.09 -3.94
C GLY A 91 -14.61 -21.49 -4.08
N ILE A 92 -13.46 -21.77 -3.44
CA ILE A 92 -12.90 -23.12 -3.36
C ILE A 92 -13.46 -23.89 -2.15
N ALA A 93 -13.82 -23.17 -1.08
CA ALA A 93 -14.21 -23.76 0.19
C ALA A 93 -15.70 -24.10 0.30
N TYR A 94 -16.53 -23.54 -0.58
CA TYR A 94 -17.98 -23.71 -0.67
C TYR A 94 -18.35 -24.05 -2.10
#